data_AF-A0A355WEQ6-F1
#
_entry.id   AF-A0A355WEQ6-F1
#
_cell.length_a   1.000
_cell.length_b   1.000
_cell.length_c   1.000
_cell.angle_alpha   90.00
_cell.angle_beta   90.00
_cell.angle_gamma   90.00
#
_symmetry.space_group_name_H-M   'P 1'
#
loop_
_entity.id
_entity.type
_entity.pdbx_description
1 polymer ?
#
loop_
_entity_poly.entity_id
_entity_poly.type
_entity_poly.pdbx_seq_one_letter_code
_entity_poly.pdbx_strand_id
1 'polypeptide(L)'
;MINCMDIEEKIDEFLLSLPCTSNIPYPEIKIKEKNIEYANMLLDAYSKNCNSELQAISQYMYHHFTISNKEVACAVLCIALVEMKHLEVLSDLINGLGGKPRFYNSNMHWFDSGNVAYADKLKEKDEHNDDNLCKKLKLDLLSERHAIQDYKLLIDLIDDECVKAVLKKILSDEMVHAEIFKNLIKKYCM
;
A
#
# COMPACT_ATOMS: atom_id res chain seq x y z
N MET A 1 2.68 -30.60 6.35
CA MET A 1 3.37 -29.33 6.69
C MET A 1 3.24 -28.41 5.50
N ILE A 2 3.02 -27.12 5.74
CA ILE A 2 3.01 -26.11 4.68
C ILE A 2 4.48 -25.89 4.25
N ASN A 3 4.76 -25.99 2.94
CA ASN A 3 6.07 -25.65 2.40
C ASN A 3 6.08 -24.15 2.06
N CYS A 4 6.85 -23.35 2.79
CA CYS A 4 6.87 -21.90 2.61
C CYS A 4 7.41 -21.48 1.25
N MET A 5 8.44 -22.18 0.74
CA MET A 5 9.04 -21.85 -0.56
C MET A 5 8.01 -22.01 -1.70
N ASP A 6 7.18 -23.06 -1.63
CA ASP A 6 6.11 -23.27 -2.61
C ASP A 6 5.01 -22.20 -2.54
N ILE A 7 4.82 -21.56 -1.39
CA ILE A 7 3.84 -20.47 -1.22
C ILE A 7 4.39 -19.16 -1.76
N GLU A 8 5.62 -18.81 -1.38
CA GLU A 8 6.27 -17.57 -1.82
C GLU A 8 6.39 -17.52 -3.34
N GLU A 9 6.80 -18.63 -3.98
CA GLU A 9 6.87 -18.72 -5.45
C GLU A 9 5.50 -18.51 -6.10
N LYS A 10 4.44 -19.12 -5.54
CA LYS A 10 3.06 -18.94 -6.04
C LYS A 10 2.56 -17.52 -5.88
N ILE A 11 2.90 -16.86 -4.78
CA ILE A 11 2.53 -15.47 -4.53
C ILE A 11 3.24 -14.57 -5.52
N ASP A 12 4.55 -14.75 -5.72
CA ASP A 12 5.32 -13.93 -6.64
C ASP A 12 4.86 -14.11 -8.09
N GLU A 13 4.61 -15.35 -8.55
CA GLU A 13 4.01 -15.63 -9.86
C GLU A 13 2.65 -14.96 -10.03
N PHE A 14 1.81 -15.02 -8.99
CA PHE A 14 0.50 -14.39 -8.98
C PHE A 14 0.60 -12.86 -9.05
N LEU A 15 1.44 -12.24 -8.24
CA LEU A 15 1.64 -10.79 -8.21
C LEU A 15 2.21 -10.27 -9.53
N LEU A 16 3.14 -11.00 -10.16
CA LEU A 16 3.68 -10.66 -11.49
C LEU A 16 2.61 -10.69 -12.59
N SER A 17 1.52 -11.44 -12.39
CA SER A 17 0.40 -11.50 -13.33
C SER A 17 -0.58 -10.34 -13.18
N LEU A 18 -0.51 -9.57 -12.09
CA LEU A 18 -1.46 -8.49 -11.81
C LEU A 18 -1.22 -7.27 -12.71
N PRO A 19 -2.26 -6.67 -13.30
CA PRO A 19 -2.13 -5.50 -14.17
C PRO A 19 -1.92 -4.17 -13.42
N CYS A 20 -1.86 -4.21 -12.08
CA CYS A 20 -1.76 -3.03 -11.23
C CYS A 20 -0.34 -2.79 -10.67
N THR A 21 0.65 -3.60 -11.04
CA THR A 21 2.06 -3.37 -10.68
C THR A 21 2.81 -2.69 -11.82
N SER A 22 3.89 -1.98 -11.50
CA SER A 22 4.82 -1.47 -12.51
C SER A 22 5.70 -2.57 -13.10
N ASN A 23 6.20 -2.33 -14.32
CA ASN A 23 7.08 -3.26 -15.03
C ASN A 23 8.48 -3.40 -14.42
N ILE A 24 8.78 -2.71 -13.32
CA ILE A 24 10.05 -2.83 -12.63
C ILE A 24 10.00 -4.13 -11.80
N PRO A 25 10.97 -5.05 -11.92
CA PRO A 25 11.01 -6.25 -11.08
C PRO A 25 11.35 -5.89 -9.63
N TYR A 26 10.89 -6.70 -8.68
CA TYR A 26 11.36 -6.60 -7.30
C TYR A 26 12.86 -6.91 -7.23
N PRO A 27 13.67 -6.03 -6.60
CA PRO A 27 15.07 -6.36 -6.31
C PRO A 27 15.13 -7.40 -5.20
N GLU A 28 16.32 -7.98 -5.02
CA GLU A 28 16.60 -8.82 -3.85
C GLU A 28 16.42 -8.00 -2.55
N ILE A 29 15.63 -8.52 -1.61
CA ILE A 29 15.38 -7.87 -0.33
C ILE A 29 16.58 -8.08 0.59
N LYS A 30 17.46 -7.08 0.64
CA LYS A 30 18.67 -7.09 1.46
C LYS A 30 18.99 -5.71 2.00
N ILE A 31 19.86 -5.70 3.00
CA ILE A 31 20.39 -4.51 3.66
C ILE A 31 21.92 -4.57 3.66
N LYS A 32 22.61 -3.43 3.63
CA LYS A 32 24.07 -3.36 3.77
C LYS A 32 24.50 -3.66 5.19
N GLU A 33 23.84 -3.03 6.16
CA GLU A 33 24.11 -3.19 7.58
C GLU A 33 22.88 -2.82 8.42
N LYS A 34 22.88 -3.24 9.70
CA LYS A 34 21.80 -2.89 10.63
C LYS A 34 21.80 -1.40 10.90
N ASN A 35 20.64 -0.77 10.82
CA ASN A 35 20.44 0.63 11.15
C ASN A 35 19.04 0.85 11.73
N ILE A 36 18.97 1.03 13.06
CA ILE A 36 17.69 1.16 13.77
C ILE A 36 16.96 2.46 13.43
N GLU A 37 17.67 3.52 13.05
CA GLU A 37 17.07 4.78 12.64
C GLU A 37 16.31 4.60 11.32
N TYR A 38 16.92 3.92 10.35
CA TYR A 38 16.24 3.56 9.10
C TYR A 38 15.06 2.63 9.35
N ALA A 39 15.21 1.63 10.23
CA ALA A 39 14.09 0.77 10.62
C ALA A 39 12.92 1.59 11.17
N ASN A 40 13.20 2.59 12.03
CA ASN A 40 12.17 3.47 12.59
C ASN A 40 11.52 4.38 11.54
N MET A 41 12.28 4.86 10.55
CA MET A 41 11.72 5.66 9.45
C MET A 41 10.75 4.84 8.59
N LEU A 42 11.07 3.56 8.32
CA LEU A 42 10.19 2.67 7.55
C LEU A 42 8.87 2.35 8.26
N LEU A 43 8.78 2.50 9.59
CA LEU A 43 7.54 2.26 10.33
C LEU A 43 6.39 3.19 9.93
N ASP A 44 6.71 4.39 9.44
CA ASP A 44 5.70 5.34 8.98
C ASP A 44 5.06 4.86 7.66
N ALA A 45 5.87 4.40 6.70
CA ALA A 45 5.38 3.75 5.48
C ALA A 45 4.69 2.41 5.80
N TYR A 46 5.11 1.71 6.85
CA TYR A 46 4.52 0.43 7.26
C TYR A 46 3.10 0.57 7.82
N SER A 47 2.88 1.46 8.82
CA SER A 47 1.62 1.45 9.58
C SER A 47 1.11 2.80 10.14
N LYS A 48 1.60 3.95 9.65
CA LYS A 48 1.04 5.26 10.02
C LYS A 48 -0.44 5.39 9.63
N ASN A 49 -1.27 5.95 10.53
CA ASN A 49 -2.70 6.22 10.35
C ASN A 49 -3.00 7.34 9.31
N CYS A 50 -2.53 7.22 8.07
CA CYS A 50 -2.88 8.16 6.99
C CYS A 50 -2.63 7.58 5.60
N ASN A 51 -1.40 7.15 5.33
CA ASN A 51 -0.91 6.84 3.98
C ASN A 51 0.20 5.77 4.00
N SER A 52 0.06 4.79 4.89
CA SER A 52 0.94 3.64 5.01
C SER A 52 0.35 2.42 4.29
N GLU A 53 1.16 1.38 4.09
CA GLU A 53 0.72 0.13 3.47
C GLU A 53 -0.45 -0.51 4.23
N LEU A 54 -0.35 -0.60 5.56
CA LEU A 54 -1.43 -1.17 6.38
C LEU A 54 -2.76 -0.39 6.26
N GLN A 55 -2.68 0.94 6.19
CA GLN A 55 -3.84 1.80 5.99
C GLN A 55 -4.42 1.60 4.58
N ALA A 56 -3.58 1.56 3.55
CA ALA A 56 -3.97 1.35 2.16
C ALA A 56 -4.68 0.00 1.99
N ILE A 57 -4.10 -1.10 2.50
CA ILE A 57 -4.74 -2.43 2.51
C ILE A 57 -6.13 -2.35 3.18
N SER A 58 -6.20 -1.79 4.39
CA SER A 58 -7.45 -1.73 5.15
C SER A 58 -8.54 -0.92 4.42
N GLN A 59 -8.14 0.22 3.83
CA GLN A 59 -9.03 1.10 3.08
C GLN A 59 -9.50 0.44 1.78
N TYR A 60 -8.58 -0.12 0.99
CA TYR A 60 -8.88 -0.68 -0.32
C TYR A 60 -9.68 -1.97 -0.21
N MET A 61 -9.40 -2.83 0.78
CA MET A 61 -10.24 -3.99 1.05
C MET A 61 -11.67 -3.56 1.39
N TYR A 62 -11.85 -2.53 2.23
CA TYR A 62 -13.19 -2.01 2.54
C TYR A 62 -13.89 -1.43 1.30
N HIS A 63 -13.18 -0.64 0.49
CA HIS A 63 -13.72 -0.08 -0.75
C HIS A 63 -14.10 -1.17 -1.74
N HIS A 64 -13.28 -2.20 -1.90
CA HIS A 64 -13.60 -3.38 -2.70
C HIS A 64 -14.91 -4.05 -2.24
N PHE A 65 -15.13 -4.21 -0.93
CA PHE A 65 -16.34 -4.83 -0.40
C PHE A 65 -17.60 -3.97 -0.57
N THR A 66 -17.45 -2.65 -0.61
CA THR A 66 -18.58 -1.70 -0.53
C THR A 66 -18.92 -1.06 -1.87
N ILE A 67 -18.01 -1.07 -2.84
CA ILE A 67 -18.26 -0.56 -4.19
C ILE A 67 -19.00 -1.60 -5.03
N SER A 68 -20.22 -1.26 -5.48
CA SER A 68 -21.02 -2.15 -6.34
C SER A 68 -20.51 -2.26 -7.77
N ASN A 69 -19.78 -1.24 -8.26
CA ASN A 69 -19.19 -1.27 -9.60
C ASN A 69 -18.07 -2.29 -9.66
N LYS A 70 -18.31 -3.43 -10.31
CA LYS A 70 -17.36 -4.55 -10.37
C LYS A 70 -16.01 -4.20 -10.98
N GLU A 71 -15.97 -3.34 -11.98
CA GLU A 71 -14.70 -2.95 -12.61
C GLU A 71 -13.82 -2.18 -11.61
N VAL A 72 -14.42 -1.20 -10.91
CA VAL A 72 -13.73 -0.45 -9.86
C VAL A 72 -13.35 -1.35 -8.70
N ALA A 73 -14.29 -2.16 -8.20
CA ALA A 73 -14.04 -3.07 -7.08
C ALA A 73 -12.89 -4.06 -7.38
N CYS A 74 -12.80 -4.58 -8.61
CA CYS A 74 -11.69 -5.45 -9.02
C CYS A 74 -10.36 -4.68 -9.10
N ALA A 75 -10.35 -3.45 -9.62
CA ALA A 75 -9.15 -2.64 -9.67
C ALA A 75 -8.62 -2.30 -8.26
N VAL A 76 -9.50 -1.93 -7.35
CA VAL A 76 -9.17 -1.65 -5.94
C VAL A 76 -8.62 -2.91 -5.25
N LEU A 77 -9.22 -4.08 -5.48
CA LEU A 77 -8.68 -5.35 -4.95
C LEU A 77 -7.31 -5.67 -5.50
N CYS A 78 -7.08 -5.46 -6.80
CA CYS A 78 -5.77 -5.66 -7.41
C CYS A 78 -4.70 -4.85 -6.67
N ILE A 79 -4.96 -3.55 -6.47
CA ILE A 79 -4.04 -2.66 -5.76
C ILE A 79 -3.83 -3.14 -4.32
N ALA A 80 -4.91 -3.47 -3.59
CA ALA A 80 -4.81 -3.98 -2.22
C ALA A 80 -3.91 -5.22 -2.08
N LEU A 81 -3.90 -6.10 -3.08
CA LEU A 81 -3.03 -7.28 -3.12
C LEU A 81 -1.55 -6.91 -3.33
N VAL A 82 -1.27 -5.86 -4.09
CA VAL A 82 0.09 -5.31 -4.25
C VAL A 82 0.54 -4.65 -2.95
N GLU A 83 -0.33 -3.89 -2.26
CA GLU A 83 0.01 -3.28 -0.96
C GLU A 83 0.35 -4.32 0.12
N MET A 84 -0.25 -5.52 0.06
CA MET A 84 0.15 -6.62 0.94
C MET A 84 1.61 -7.04 0.71
N LYS A 85 2.09 -7.00 -0.54
CA LYS A 85 3.50 -7.24 -0.85
C LYS A 85 4.39 -6.10 -0.38
N HIS A 86 3.96 -4.85 -0.53
CA HIS A 86 4.68 -3.69 0.02
C HIS A 86 4.85 -3.83 1.54
N LEU A 87 3.78 -4.18 2.26
CA LEU A 87 3.80 -4.39 3.70
C LEU A 87 4.75 -5.54 4.10
N GLU A 88 4.71 -6.68 3.41
CA GLU A 88 5.62 -7.81 3.63
C GLU A 88 7.09 -7.39 3.46
N VAL A 89 7.40 -6.75 2.33
CA VAL A 89 8.76 -6.34 1.98
C VAL A 89 9.29 -5.28 2.95
N LEU A 90 8.45 -4.31 3.37
CA LEU A 90 8.83 -3.36 4.42
C LEU A 90 9.09 -4.06 5.75
N SER A 91 8.31 -5.08 6.11
CA SER A 91 8.54 -5.88 7.31
C SER A 91 9.90 -6.57 7.28
N ASP A 92 10.28 -7.15 6.14
CA ASP A 92 11.60 -7.78 5.95
C ASP A 92 12.74 -6.77 6.07
N LEU A 93 12.59 -5.58 5.48
CA LEU A 93 13.57 -4.50 5.63
C LEU A 93 13.68 -4.03 7.09
N ILE A 94 12.56 -3.80 7.78
CA ILE A 94 12.54 -3.39 9.18
C ILE A 94 13.26 -4.43 10.06
N ASN A 95 12.97 -5.72 9.85
CA ASN A 95 13.66 -6.82 10.55
C ASN A 95 15.16 -6.84 10.24
N GLY A 96 15.52 -6.75 8.96
CA GLY A 96 16.91 -6.76 8.50
C GLY A 96 17.74 -5.62 9.09
N LEU A 97 17.15 -4.42 9.14
CA LEU A 97 17.74 -3.22 9.74
C LEU A 97 17.84 -3.28 11.28
N GLY A 98 17.27 -4.32 11.91
CA GLY A 98 17.34 -4.54 13.36
C GLY A 98 16.15 -4.02 14.16
N GLY A 99 15.10 -3.54 13.49
CA GLY A 99 13.83 -3.16 14.09
C GLY A 99 12.90 -4.35 14.32
N LYS A 100 11.66 -4.05 14.73
CA LYS A 100 10.57 -5.02 14.79
C LYS A 100 9.34 -4.43 14.09
N PRO A 101 8.77 -5.11 13.09
CA PRO A 101 7.63 -4.62 12.32
C PRO A 101 6.35 -4.79 13.15
N ARG A 102 6.12 -3.81 14.04
CA ARG A 102 4.88 -3.70 14.80
C ARG A 102 4.00 -2.68 14.10
N PHE A 103 2.68 -2.85 14.21
CA PHE A 103 1.71 -1.92 13.64
C PHE A 103 1.58 -0.65 14.49
N TYR A 104 2.70 0.07 14.62
CA TYR A 104 2.78 1.44 15.08
C TYR A 104 3.71 2.24 14.18
N ASN A 105 3.55 3.55 14.20
CA ASN A 105 4.39 4.47 13.43
C ASN A 105 5.72 4.81 14.15
N SER A 106 6.58 5.63 13.55
CA SER A 106 7.88 6.03 14.14
C SER A 106 7.79 6.69 15.52
N ASN A 107 6.61 7.22 15.88
CA ASN A 107 6.29 7.82 17.18
C ASN A 107 5.58 6.87 18.15
N MET A 108 5.54 5.56 17.86
CA MET A 108 4.86 4.52 18.64
C MET A 108 3.33 4.71 18.77
N HIS A 109 2.70 5.44 17.86
CA HIS A 109 1.24 5.46 17.77
C HIS A 109 0.77 4.21 17.02
N TRP A 110 -0.03 3.40 17.71
CA TRP A 110 -0.60 2.19 17.13
C TRP A 110 -1.53 2.49 15.95
N PHE A 111 -1.55 1.56 15.00
CA PHE A 111 -2.53 1.57 13.94
C PHE A 111 -3.93 1.50 14.54
N ASP A 112 -4.79 2.41 14.10
CA ASP A 112 -6.16 2.52 14.56
C ASP A 112 -7.07 2.54 13.33
N SER A 113 -7.83 1.46 13.18
CA SER A 113 -8.78 1.28 12.08
C SER A 113 -9.86 2.36 12.03
N GLY A 114 -10.07 3.11 13.12
CA GLY A 114 -10.92 4.31 13.13
C GLY A 114 -10.46 5.41 12.17
N ASN A 115 -9.19 5.38 11.71
CA ASN A 115 -8.64 6.33 10.74
C ASN A 115 -8.79 5.86 9.28
N VAL A 116 -9.33 4.67 9.04
CA VAL A 116 -9.61 4.20 7.68
C VAL A 116 -10.62 5.13 7.01
N ALA A 117 -10.33 5.55 5.78
CA ALA A 117 -11.18 6.49 5.06
C ALA A 117 -12.41 5.79 4.43
N TYR A 118 -13.28 5.22 5.26
CA TYR A 118 -14.45 4.43 4.84
C TYR A 118 -15.37 5.15 3.85
N ALA A 119 -15.44 6.48 3.92
CA ALA A 119 -16.27 7.37 3.09
C ALA A 119 -17.79 7.23 3.21
N ASP A 120 -18.31 6.16 3.81
CA ASP A 120 -19.74 5.88 3.97
C ASP A 120 -20.39 6.68 5.12
N LYS A 121 -21.67 7.02 4.97
CA LYS A 121 -22.47 7.58 6.07
C LYS A 121 -22.97 6.44 6.96
N LEU A 122 -22.51 6.39 8.21
CA LEU A 122 -22.85 5.35 9.20
C LEU A 122 -24.37 5.19 9.52
N LYS A 123 -25.26 6.05 9.01
CA LYS A 123 -26.66 6.15 9.46
C LYS A 123 -27.73 6.05 8.37
N GLU A 124 -27.37 5.91 7.10
CA GLU A 124 -28.38 5.82 6.02
C GLU A 124 -28.16 4.54 5.23
N LYS A 125 -29.24 3.78 5.00
CA LYS A 125 -29.25 2.63 4.09
C LYS A 125 -29.12 3.16 2.66
N ASP A 126 -27.91 3.50 2.25
CA ASP A 126 -27.61 3.94 0.90
C ASP A 126 -27.51 2.72 -0.02
N GLU A 127 -28.67 2.24 -0.46
CA GLU A 127 -28.76 1.37 -1.63
C GLU A 127 -28.47 2.22 -2.87
N HIS A 128 -27.19 2.23 -3.26
CA HIS A 128 -26.66 2.81 -4.50
C HIS A 128 -26.64 4.35 -4.58
N ASN A 129 -25.52 4.93 -4.13
CA ASN A 129 -25.20 6.32 -4.45
C ASN A 129 -23.82 6.40 -5.12
N ASP A 130 -23.80 6.78 -6.40
CA ASP A 130 -22.57 7.05 -7.17
C ASP A 130 -21.68 8.14 -6.52
N ASP A 131 -22.25 8.98 -5.65
CA ASP A 131 -21.49 9.98 -4.88
C ASP A 131 -20.46 9.32 -3.93
N ASN A 132 -20.81 8.19 -3.31
CA ASN A 132 -19.89 7.47 -2.42
C ASN A 132 -18.75 6.81 -3.22
N LEU A 133 -19.03 6.31 -4.43
CA LEU A 133 -18.00 5.78 -5.33
C LEU A 133 -16.93 6.83 -5.62
N CYS A 134 -17.36 8.01 -6.06
CA CYS A 134 -16.44 9.07 -6.44
C CYS A 134 -15.66 9.65 -5.26
N LYS A 135 -16.27 9.67 -4.07
CA LYS A 135 -15.57 10.04 -2.84
C LYS A 135 -14.50 9.01 -2.47
N LYS A 136 -14.81 7.71 -2.50
CA LYS A 136 -13.84 6.63 -2.23
C LYS A 136 -12.64 6.70 -3.19
N LEU A 137 -12.88 6.78 -4.50
CA LEU A 137 -11.82 6.90 -5.51
C LEU A 137 -10.92 8.13 -5.32
N LYS A 138 -11.50 9.28 -4.94
CA LYS A 138 -10.72 10.50 -4.66
C LYS A 138 -9.87 10.36 -3.40
N LEU A 139 -10.37 9.66 -2.37
CA LEU A 139 -9.61 9.36 -1.16
C LEU A 139 -8.48 8.39 -1.46
N ASP A 140 -8.72 7.35 -2.26
CA ASP A 140 -7.68 6.40 -2.67
C ASP A 140 -6.56 7.09 -3.48
N LEU A 141 -6.92 7.92 -4.47
CA LEU A 141 -5.93 8.71 -5.20
C LEU A 141 -5.13 9.68 -4.28
N LEU A 142 -5.77 10.21 -3.24
CA LEU A 142 -5.09 11.07 -2.28
C LEU A 142 -4.11 10.27 -1.42
N SER A 143 -4.49 9.07 -0.96
CA SER A 143 -3.61 8.15 -0.25
C SER A 143 -2.36 7.84 -1.07
N GLU A 144 -2.52 7.47 -2.35
CA GLU A 144 -1.39 7.19 -3.25
C GLU A 144 -0.45 8.39 -3.42
N ARG A 145 -1.01 9.59 -3.57
CA ARG A 145 -0.20 10.80 -3.72
C ARG A 145 0.62 11.11 -2.47
N HIS A 146 0.08 10.85 -1.29
CA HIS A 146 0.84 11.00 -0.05
C HIS A 146 1.90 9.89 0.09
N ALA A 147 1.57 8.63 -0.23
CA ALA A 147 2.56 7.54 -0.25
C ALA A 147 3.73 7.85 -1.20
N ILE A 148 3.46 8.32 -2.42
CA ILE A 148 4.48 8.76 -3.39
C ILE A 148 5.40 9.85 -2.80
N GLN A 149 4.84 10.80 -2.04
CA GLN A 149 5.62 11.87 -1.41
C GLN A 149 6.50 11.32 -0.28
N ASP A 150 5.93 10.48 0.58
CA ASP A 150 6.64 9.86 1.70
C ASP A 150 7.78 8.95 1.20
N TYR A 151 7.54 8.15 0.15
CA TYR A 151 8.59 7.31 -0.45
C TYR A 151 9.71 8.10 -1.08
N LYS A 152 9.41 9.21 -1.77
CA LYS A 152 10.46 10.12 -2.29
C LYS A 152 11.33 10.65 -1.16
N LEU A 153 10.70 11.09 -0.06
CA LEU A 153 11.43 11.57 1.11
C LEU A 153 12.30 10.48 1.74
N LEU A 154 11.77 9.26 1.91
CA LEU A 154 12.54 8.13 2.44
C LEU A 154 13.74 7.78 1.56
N ILE A 155 13.56 7.79 0.23
CA ILE A 155 14.64 7.54 -0.74
C ILE A 155 15.72 8.63 -0.63
N ASP A 156 15.37 9.88 -0.37
CA ASP A 156 16.34 10.95 -0.21
C ASP A 156 17.11 10.86 1.13
N LEU A 157 16.48 10.35 2.18
CA LEU A 157 17.05 10.30 3.54
C LEU A 157 17.85 9.02 3.87
N ILE A 158 17.59 7.90 3.17
CA ILE A 158 18.25 6.60 3.44
C ILE A 158 19.43 6.39 2.49
N ASP A 159 20.65 6.14 2.98
CA ASP A 159 21.85 5.93 2.13
C ASP A 159 22.14 4.46 1.77
N ASP A 160 21.37 3.53 2.35
CA ASP A 160 21.45 2.12 1.98
C ASP A 160 20.84 1.90 0.58
N GLU A 161 21.70 1.78 -0.42
CA GLU A 161 21.31 1.50 -1.81
C GLU A 161 20.46 0.24 -1.99
N CYS A 162 20.59 -0.77 -1.12
CA CYS A 162 19.74 -1.97 -1.20
C CYS A 162 18.31 -1.64 -0.75
N VAL A 163 18.17 -0.90 0.35
CA VAL A 163 16.88 -0.39 0.83
C VAL A 163 16.27 0.55 -0.22
N LYS A 164 17.06 1.51 -0.75
CA LYS A 164 16.62 2.44 -1.80
C LYS A 164 16.10 1.71 -3.04
N ALA A 165 16.72 0.61 -3.45
CA ALA A 165 16.26 -0.17 -4.61
C ALA A 165 14.84 -0.69 -4.39
N VAL A 166 14.56 -1.22 -3.19
CA VAL A 166 13.22 -1.69 -2.80
C VAL A 166 12.23 -0.53 -2.76
N LEU A 167 12.57 0.59 -2.10
CA LEU A 167 11.69 1.76 -2.01
C LEU A 167 11.37 2.36 -3.40
N LYS A 168 12.32 2.32 -4.34
CA LYS A 168 12.10 2.76 -5.73
C LYS A 168 11.13 1.85 -6.48
N LYS A 169 11.14 0.54 -6.19
CA LYS A 169 10.16 -0.40 -6.74
C LYS A 169 8.76 -0.07 -6.19
N ILE A 170 8.63 0.08 -4.87
CA ILE A 170 7.34 0.43 -4.25
C ILE A 170 6.82 1.77 -4.80
N LEU A 171 7.66 2.82 -4.83
CA LEU A 171 7.32 4.12 -5.42
C LEU A 171 6.81 4.00 -6.87
N SER A 172 7.39 3.10 -7.66
CA SER A 172 6.97 2.88 -9.04
C SER A 172 5.58 2.23 -9.12
N ASP A 173 5.24 1.36 -8.17
CA ASP A 173 3.91 0.76 -8.04
C ASP A 173 2.87 1.81 -7.60
N GLU A 174 3.20 2.67 -6.63
CA GLU A 174 2.28 3.77 -6.22
C GLU A 174 1.97 4.74 -7.36
N MET A 175 2.94 4.98 -8.24
CA MET A 175 2.72 5.78 -9.44
C MET A 175 1.74 5.12 -10.41
N VAL A 176 1.76 3.79 -10.52
CA VAL A 176 0.79 3.01 -11.30
C VAL A 176 -0.59 3.04 -10.63
N HIS A 177 -0.65 2.81 -9.31
CA HIS A 177 -1.88 2.87 -8.53
C HIS A 177 -2.58 4.24 -8.68
N ALA A 178 -1.83 5.33 -8.52
CA ALA A 178 -2.34 6.69 -8.70
C ALA A 178 -2.90 6.93 -10.10
N GLU A 179 -2.25 6.41 -11.16
CA GLU A 179 -2.74 6.56 -12.53
C GLU A 179 -3.99 5.71 -12.77
N ILE A 180 -4.08 4.51 -12.19
CA ILE A 180 -5.30 3.68 -12.21
C ILE A 180 -6.47 4.44 -11.57
N PHE A 181 -6.31 4.96 -10.34
CA PHE A 181 -7.38 5.69 -9.66
C PHE A 181 -7.79 6.95 -10.43
N LYS A 182 -6.83 7.70 -10.99
CA LYS A 182 -7.11 8.87 -11.83
C LYS A 182 -7.93 8.50 -13.07
N ASN A 183 -7.63 7.37 -13.72
CA ASN A 183 -8.39 6.90 -14.87
C ASN A 183 -9.80 6.43 -14.49
N LEU A 184 -9.96 5.76 -13.34
CA LEU A 184 -11.29 5.38 -12.81
C LEU A 184 -12.12 6.63 -12.46
N ILE A 185 -11.53 7.64 -11.82
CA ILE A 185 -12.21 8.93 -11.55
C ILE A 185 -12.66 9.57 -12.87
N LYS A 186 -11.80 9.62 -13.88
CA LYS A 186 -12.15 10.18 -15.19
C LYS A 186 -13.31 9.43 -15.85
N LYS A 187 -13.38 8.11 -15.67
CA LYS A 187 -14.39 7.25 -16.30
C LYS A 187 -15.75 7.28 -15.58
N TYR A 188 -15.76 7.39 -14.25
CA TYR A 188 -16.97 7.21 -13.44
C TYR A 188 -17.43 8.46 -12.68
N CYS A 189 -16.62 9.52 -12.64
CA CYS A 189 -16.87 10.70 -11.81
C CYS A 189 -16.78 12.03 -12.55
N MET A 190 -16.56 12.01 -13.87
CA MET A 190 -16.47 13.18 -14.74
C MET A 190 -17.45 13.08 -15.90
#